data_AF-A0A7C7UW87-F1
#
_entry.id   AF-A0A7C7UW87-F1
#
_cell.length_a   1.000
_cell.length_b   1.000
_cell.length_c   1.000
_cell.angle_alpha   90.00
_cell.angle_beta   90.00
_cell.angle_gamma   90.00
#
_symmetry.space_group_name_H-M   'P 1'
#
loop_
_entity.id
_entity.type
_entity.pdbx_description
1 polymer ?
#
loop_
_entity_poly.entity_id
_entity_poly.type
_entity_poly.pdbx_seq_one_letter_code
_entity_poly.pdbx_strand_id
1 'polypeptide(L)'
;MYGEEERGLGIWFKDGIENILLAIDEANLDMVSRFDAPEVRIYRQGFAAAISAVATAFGIRYAPSRTTTGRARSVVNLPVRKWEET
;
A
#
# COMPACT_ATOMS: atom_id res chain seq x y z
N MET A 1 8.50 -32.14 -11.54
CA MET A 1 7.52 -31.05 -11.32
C MET A 1 8.24 -29.75 -11.63
N TYR A 2 7.83 -29.04 -12.68
CA TYR A 2 8.42 -27.74 -13.02
C TYR A 2 7.92 -26.75 -11.98
N GLY A 3 8.86 -26.18 -11.21
CA GLY A 3 8.58 -25.17 -10.21
C GLY A 3 7.90 -23.98 -10.87
N GLU A 4 6.94 -23.39 -10.17
CA GLU A 4 6.39 -22.09 -10.51
C GLU A 4 7.57 -21.12 -10.69
N GLU A 5 7.91 -20.80 -11.93
CA GLU A 5 8.83 -19.71 -12.23
C GLU A 5 8.30 -18.48 -11.51
N GLU A 6 9.10 -17.95 -10.58
CA GLU A 6 8.84 -16.70 -9.91
C GLU A 6 8.63 -15.62 -10.98
N ARG A 7 7.37 -15.32 -11.30
CA ARG A 7 7.04 -14.27 -12.25
C ARG A 7 7.33 -12.93 -11.57
N GLY A 8 8.51 -12.39 -11.81
CA GLY A 8 8.95 -11.10 -11.31
C GLY A 8 10.37 -10.79 -11.73
N LEU A 9 10.72 -9.51 -11.82
CA LEU A 9 12.14 -9.12 -11.93
C LEU A 9 12.88 -9.73 -10.72
N GLY A 10 13.94 -10.49 -10.95
CA GLY A 10 14.73 -11.17 -9.90
C GLY A 10 15.50 -10.18 -9.03
N ILE A 11 14.79 -9.48 -8.15
CA ILE A 11 15.32 -8.38 -7.34
C ILE A 11 15.62 -8.86 -5.92
N TRP A 12 16.78 -8.47 -5.38
CA TRP A 12 17.28 -8.89 -4.06
C TRP A 12 16.60 -8.22 -2.85
N PHE A 13 15.62 -7.33 -3.06
CA PHE A 13 14.97 -6.53 -2.00
C PHE A 13 13.43 -6.59 -2.06
N LYS A 14 12.85 -7.76 -2.36
CA LYS A 14 11.38 -7.96 -2.43
C LYS A 14 10.67 -7.43 -1.18
N ASP A 15 11.20 -7.71 0.02
CA ASP A 15 10.64 -7.22 1.28
C ASP A 15 10.63 -5.69 1.36
N GLY A 16 11.65 -5.03 0.81
CA GLY A 16 11.71 -3.56 0.74
C GLY A 16 10.63 -2.99 -0.17
N ILE A 17 10.41 -3.63 -1.32
CA ILE A 17 9.35 -3.24 -2.25
C ILE A 17 7.98 -3.48 -1.61
N GLU A 18 7.77 -4.63 -0.96
CA GLU A 18 6.52 -4.93 -0.25
C GLU A 18 6.21 -3.87 0.80
N ASN A 19 7.18 -3.52 1.64
CA ASN A 19 7.02 -2.47 2.65
C ASN A 19 6.69 -1.10 2.05
N ILE A 20 7.29 -0.76 0.90
CA ILE A 20 6.97 0.48 0.17
C ILE A 20 5.51 0.45 -0.32
N LEU A 21 5.08 -0.66 -0.92
CA LEU A 21 3.70 -0.81 -1.41
C LEU A 21 2.67 -0.72 -0.28
N LEU A 22 2.95 -1.33 0.87
CA LEU A 22 2.12 -1.25 2.07
C LEU A 22 2.03 0.19 2.61
N ALA A 23 3.17 0.88 2.72
CA ALA A 23 3.20 2.28 3.18
C ALA A 23 2.44 3.21 2.22
N ILE A 24 2.52 2.96 0.91
CA ILE A 24 1.78 3.70 -0.11
C ILE A 24 0.27 3.50 0.06
N ASP A 25 -0.19 2.27 0.29
CA ASP A 25 -1.62 2.00 0.50
C ASP A 25 -2.13 2.58 1.83
N GLU A 26 -1.33 2.53 2.89
CA GLU A 26 -1.67 3.15 4.17
C GLU A 26 -1.80 4.68 4.05
N ALA A 27 -0.85 5.33 3.38
CA ALA A 27 -0.93 6.77 3.12
C ALA A 27 -2.16 7.11 2.27
N ASN A 28 -2.49 6.27 1.28
CA ASN A 28 -3.69 6.44 0.49
C ASN A 28 -4.96 6.27 1.33
N LEU A 29 -5.01 5.28 2.22
CA LEU A 29 -6.10 5.07 3.18
C LEU A 29 -6.32 6.27 4.09
N ASP A 30 -5.26 6.81 4.69
CA ASP A 30 -5.34 7.99 5.54
C ASP A 30 -5.89 9.19 4.76
N MET A 31 -5.39 9.40 3.53
CA MET A 31 -5.86 10.48 2.66
C MET A 31 -7.35 10.34 2.35
N VAL A 32 -7.80 9.17 1.89
CA VAL A 32 -9.21 8.96 1.52
C VAL A 32 -10.16 8.99 2.71
N SER A 33 -9.68 8.70 3.92
CA SER A 33 -10.50 8.76 5.13
C SER A 33 -11.02 10.16 5.44
N ARG A 34 -10.43 11.20 4.84
CA ARG A 34 -10.77 12.61 4.99
C ARG A 34 -11.83 13.10 4.00
N PHE A 35 -12.21 12.26 3.04
CA PHE A 35 -13.15 12.61 1.97
C PHE A 35 -14.36 11.68 2.02
N ASP A 36 -15.56 12.25 2.13
CA ASP A 36 -16.82 11.52 2.05
C ASP A 36 -17.49 11.81 0.71
N ALA A 37 -16.97 11.19 -0.36
CA ALA A 37 -17.48 11.35 -1.72
C ALA A 37 -17.46 10.01 -2.48
N PRO A 38 -18.49 9.68 -3.29
CA PRO A 38 -18.56 8.43 -4.04
C PRO A 38 -17.35 8.18 -4.95
N GLU A 39 -16.77 9.25 -5.50
CA GLU A 39 -15.61 9.25 -6.40
C GLU A 39 -14.35 8.67 -5.71
N VAL A 40 -14.27 8.79 -4.38
CA VAL A 40 -13.18 8.24 -3.56
C VAL A 40 -13.09 6.72 -3.70
N ARG A 41 -14.22 6.04 -3.94
CA ARG A 41 -14.24 4.59 -4.17
C ARG A 41 -13.56 4.22 -5.48
N ILE A 42 -13.83 4.97 -6.55
CA ILE A 42 -13.21 4.74 -7.87
C ILE A 42 -11.72 5.05 -7.80
N TYR A 43 -11.35 6.14 -7.13
CA TYR A 43 -9.96 6.48 -6.85
C TYR A 43 -9.24 5.35 -6.10
N ARG A 44 -9.83 4.80 -5.02
CA ARG A 44 -9.26 3.66 -4.26
C ARG A 44 -9.08 2.43 -5.13
N GLN A 45 -10.05 2.10 -5.99
CA GLN A 45 -9.94 0.95 -6.89
C GLN A 45 -8.81 1.12 -7.90
N GLY A 46 -8.68 2.30 -8.51
CA GLY A 46 -7.59 2.60 -9.45
C GLY A 46 -6.22 2.54 -8.78
N PHE A 47 -6.11 3.09 -7.57
CA PHE A 47 -4.87 3.07 -6.79
C PHE A 47 -4.46 1.65 -6.39
N ALA A 48 -5.42 0.84 -5.91
CA ALA A 48 -5.18 -0.57 -5.58
C ALA A 48 -4.76 -1.40 -6.81
N ALA A 49 -5.34 -1.13 -7.99
CA ALA A 49 -4.94 -1.77 -9.24
C ALA A 49 -3.50 -1.42 -9.63
N ALA A 50 -3.09 -0.16 -9.47
CA ALA A 50 -1.71 0.27 -9.72
C ALA A 50 -0.71 -0.41 -8.78
N ILE A 51 -0.99 -0.45 -7.47
CA ILE A 51 -0.15 -1.16 -6.49
C ILE A 51 -0.03 -2.65 -6.83
N SER A 52 -1.16 -3.28 -7.20
CA SER A 52 -1.17 -4.70 -7.59
C SER A 52 -0.37 -4.98 -8.86
N ALA A 53 -0.39 -4.07 -9.83
CA ALA A 53 0.42 -4.18 -11.05
C ALA A 53 1.93 -4.14 -10.73
N VAL A 54 2.33 -3.21 -9.85
CA VAL A 54 3.73 -3.12 -9.39
C VAL A 54 4.14 -4.37 -8.60
N ALA A 55 3.28 -4.84 -7.69
CA ALA A 55 3.53 -6.07 -6.96
C ALA A 55 3.73 -7.28 -7.89
N THR A 56 2.87 -7.39 -8.92
CA THR A 56 2.97 -8.45 -9.94
C THR A 56 4.27 -8.36 -10.72
N ALA A 57 4.71 -7.15 -11.11
CA ALA A 57 5.96 -6.94 -11.84
C ALA A 57 7.21 -7.41 -11.05
N PHE A 58 7.11 -7.41 -9.72
CA PHE A 58 8.18 -7.83 -8.81
C PHE A 58 7.95 -9.21 -8.17
N GLY A 59 6.91 -9.94 -8.57
CA GLY A 59 6.58 -11.25 -8.01
C GLY A 59 6.21 -11.21 -6.52
N ILE A 60 5.64 -10.11 -6.06
CA ILE A 60 5.23 -9.88 -4.67
C ILE A 60 3.75 -10.19 -4.53
N ARG A 61 3.40 -10.97 -3.50
CA ARG A 61 1.99 -11.20 -3.14
C ARG A 61 1.48 -10.03 -2.32
N TYR A 62 0.76 -9.13 -2.97
CA TYR A 62 0.17 -7.96 -2.33
C TYR A 62 -1.32 -8.15 -2.07
N ALA A 63 -1.76 -7.87 -0.84
CA ALA A 63 -3.17 -7.82 -0.46
C ALA A 63 -3.54 -6.38 -0.07
N PRO A 64 -4.42 -5.69 -0.83
CA PRO A 64 -4.80 -4.33 -0.50
C PRO A 64 -5.48 -4.25 0.87
N SER A 65 -5.13 -3.21 1.62
CA SER A 65 -5.76 -2.92 2.90
C SER A 65 -7.22 -2.51 2.64
N ARG A 66 -8.15 -3.36 3.09
CA ARG A 66 -9.58 -3.15 2.89
C ARG A 66 -9.98 -1.92 3.70
N THR A 67 -10.54 -0.92 3.01
CA THR A 67 -11.21 0.18 3.67
C THR A 67 -12.41 -0.40 4.42
N THR A 68 -12.28 -0.64 5.72
CA THR A 68 -13.43 -0.89 6.58
C THR A 68 -14.20 0.41 6.64
N THR A 69 -15.14 0.61 5.71
CA THR A 69 -16.18 1.63 5.83
C THR A 69 -17.06 1.24 7.01
N GLY A 70 -16.62 1.60 8.22
CA GLY A 70 -17.28 1.22 9.46
C GLY A 70 -16.39 1.33 10.68
N ARG A 71 -16.46 2.52 11.31
CA ARG A 71 -16.15 2.79 12.73
C ARG A 71 -14.69 3.15 13.08
N ALA A 72 -14.47 4.47 13.16
CA ALA A 72 -13.70 5.23 14.14
C ALA A 72 -12.35 4.67 14.66
N ARG A 73 -11.29 5.42 14.31
CA ARG A 73 -10.07 5.73 15.10
C ARG A 73 -9.51 4.61 15.99
N SER A 74 -8.36 4.08 15.60
CA SER A 74 -7.23 3.99 16.53
C SER A 74 -6.00 4.63 15.87
N VAL A 75 -5.55 5.70 16.53
CA VAL A 75 -4.43 6.54 16.13
C VAL A 75 -3.17 5.73 16.39
N VAL A 76 -2.47 5.28 15.35
CA VAL A 76 -1.09 4.81 15.50
C VAL A 76 -0.23 6.06 15.63
N ASN A 77 0.18 6.33 16.87
CA ASN A 77 1.02 7.47 17.23
C ASN A 77 2.47 7.15 16.80
N LEU A 78 2.81 7.41 15.54
CA LEU A 78 4.22 7.37 15.11
C LEU A 78 4.92 8.66 15.58
N PRO A 79 6.00 8.57 16.37
CA PRO A 79 6.71 9.76 16.82
C PRO A 79 7.36 10.45 15.61
N VAL A 80 6.88 11.65 15.29
CA VAL A 80 7.50 12.54 14.30
C VAL A 80 8.89 12.90 14.85
N ARG A 81 9.94 12.32 14.27
CA ARG A 81 11.31 12.80 14.52
C ARG A 81 11.42 14.23 13.97
N LYS A 82 11.54 15.20 14.88
CA LYS A 82 11.98 16.55 14.57
C LYS A 82 13.40 16.46 14.01
N TRP A 83 13.61 16.86 12.76
CA TRP A 83 14.95 17.15 12.27
C TRP A 83 15.35 18.48 12.90
N GLU A 84 16.42 18.46 13.71
CA GLU A 84 17.03 19.68 14.23
C GLU A 84 17.80 20.34 13.07
N GLU A 85 17.37 21.55 12.71
CA GLU A 85 18.11 22.44 11.83
C GLU A 85 19.35 22.93 12.57
N THR A 86 20.51 22.80 11.92
CA THR A 86 21.83 23.24 12.39
C THR A 86 22.03 24.72 12.10
#